data_AF-A0AAV4HEG8-F1
#
_entry.id   AF-A0AAV4HEG8-F1
#
_cell.length_a   1.000
_cell.length_b   1.000
_cell.length_c   1.000
_cell.angle_alpha   90.00
_cell.angle_beta   90.00
_cell.angle_gamma   90.00
#
_symmetry.space_group_name_H-M   'P 1'
#
loop_
_entity.id
_entity.type
_entity.pdbx_description
1 polymer ?
#
loop_
_entity_poly.entity_id
_entity_poly.type
_entity_poly.pdbx_seq_one_letter_code
_entity_poly.pdbx_strand_id
1 'polypeptide(L)'
;MDESKHPYISTQWYLGRRHIFYSEGTRQSLETMRGERIRSAATTVQASWRGYRCRKSVRAMRTQARAAASHLTRHVTSQSRAQNKTRQPYNTSSLTPTTPRPQLPPKGEKIERVEPAVLAYVCNMWGLDPAKKPSDPPKRTYSVHGNVKISYPQSRCMKTDFPEASGGDCFKKGDIVTVLGPSGTRGHHIVQKGDIILHVPYTRMAIQRAKTEEMEMDWIRLKKIKQQLSKRSTKMELTGEMVNAT
;
A
#
# COMPACT_ATOMS: atom_id res chain seq x y z
N MET A 1 -24.73 25.90 20.72
CA MET A 1 -24.38 26.16 19.32
C MET A 1 -23.01 25.56 19.10
N ASP A 2 -22.87 24.64 18.16
CA ASP A 2 -21.64 23.88 17.89
C ASP A 2 -20.56 24.81 17.29
N GLU A 3 -19.39 24.90 17.92
CA GLU A 3 -18.27 25.78 17.54
C GLU A 3 -17.36 25.17 16.47
N SER A 4 -17.72 24.04 15.86
CA SER A 4 -16.91 23.41 14.84
C SER A 4 -16.88 24.23 13.53
N LYS A 5 -15.70 24.68 13.11
CA LYS A 5 -15.43 25.41 11.84
C LYS A 5 -15.56 24.53 10.58
N HIS A 6 -16.34 23.45 10.63
CA HIS A 6 -16.56 22.59 9.48
C HIS A 6 -17.80 23.07 8.72
N PRO A 7 -17.78 23.06 7.38
CA PRO A 7 -18.96 23.41 6.60
C PRO A 7 -20.11 22.54 7.07
N TYR A 8 -21.31 23.14 7.17
CA TYR A 8 -22.57 22.52 7.62
C TYR A 8 -23.01 21.40 6.66
N ILE A 9 -22.19 20.36 6.51
CA ILE A 9 -22.54 19.13 5.83
C ILE A 9 -23.29 18.33 6.89
N SER A 10 -24.60 18.21 6.68
CA SER A 10 -25.54 17.56 7.57
C SER A 10 -24.93 16.28 8.18
N THR A 11 -24.73 16.27 9.50
CA THR A 11 -24.20 15.14 10.27
C THR A 11 -25.28 14.07 10.43
N GLN A 12 -25.72 13.52 9.30
CA GLN A 12 -26.81 12.58 9.21
C GLN A 12 -26.23 11.18 9.04
N TRP A 13 -26.76 10.25 9.82
CA TRP A 13 -26.53 8.83 9.63
C TRP A 13 -27.88 8.14 9.67
N TYR A 14 -28.01 7.04 8.95
CA TYR A 14 -29.22 6.22 9.00
C TYR A 14 -28.86 4.75 9.11
N LEU A 15 -29.66 4.01 9.87
CA LEU A 15 -29.51 2.59 10.08
C LEU A 15 -30.36 1.83 9.05
N GLY A 16 -29.72 1.10 8.14
CA GLY A 16 -30.39 0.15 7.24
C GLY A 16 -30.48 -1.25 7.83
N ARG A 17 -31.15 -2.17 7.13
CA ARG A 17 -31.35 -3.58 7.59
C ARG A 17 -30.05 -4.36 7.83
N ARG A 18 -28.96 -4.01 7.16
CA ARG A 18 -27.64 -4.69 7.29
C ARG A 18 -26.46 -3.73 7.44
N HIS A 19 -26.63 -2.45 7.14
CA HIS A 19 -25.53 -1.48 7.08
C HIS A 19 -25.95 -0.16 7.71
N ILE A 20 -24.99 0.54 8.32
CA ILE A 20 -25.13 1.93 8.74
C ILE A 20 -24.56 2.81 7.63
N PHE A 21 -25.34 3.79 7.22
CA PHE A 21 -24.95 4.73 6.18
C PHE A 21 -24.66 6.07 6.82
N TYR A 22 -23.52 6.64 6.47
CA TYR A 22 -23.07 7.93 6.96
C TYR A 22 -23.12 8.95 5.84
N SER A 23 -23.51 10.18 6.16
CA SER A 23 -23.20 11.31 5.29
C SER A 23 -21.69 11.46 5.15
N GLU A 24 -21.26 12.05 4.04
CA GLU A 24 -19.83 12.21 3.76
C GLU A 24 -19.11 13.05 4.85
N GLY A 25 -19.78 14.06 5.42
CA GLY A 25 -19.23 14.84 6.54
C GLY A 25 -19.09 14.02 7.83
N THR A 26 -20.07 13.18 8.13
CA THR A 26 -19.99 12.27 9.30
C THR A 26 -18.83 11.29 9.13
N ARG A 27 -18.65 10.74 7.93
CA ARG A 27 -17.54 9.82 7.61
C ARG A 27 -16.18 10.48 7.81
N GLN A 28 -16.00 11.70 7.32
CA GLN A 28 -14.74 12.45 7.48
C GLN A 28 -14.45 12.80 8.94
N SER A 29 -15.47 13.19 9.71
CA SER A 29 -15.34 13.46 11.15
C SER A 29 -14.92 12.20 11.92
N LEU A 30 -15.57 11.06 11.65
CA LEU A 30 -15.20 9.77 12.25
C LEU A 30 -13.77 9.35 11.92
N GLU A 31 -13.32 9.52 10.68
CA GLU A 31 -11.93 9.20 10.30
C GLU A 31 -10.92 10.13 10.96
N THR A 32 -11.27 11.41 11.15
CA THR A 32 -10.42 12.38 11.86
C THR A 32 -10.25 11.97 13.33
N MET A 33 -11.35 11.70 14.02
CA MET A 33 -11.34 11.23 15.41
C MET A 33 -10.62 9.88 15.56
N ARG A 34 -10.79 8.97 14.59
CA ARG A 34 -10.07 7.70 14.55
C ARG A 34 -8.56 7.94 14.46
N GLY A 35 -8.12 8.82 13.57
CA GLY A 35 -6.71 9.18 13.42
C GLY A 35 -6.13 9.78 14.70
N GLU A 36 -6.90 10.65 15.38
CA GLU A 36 -6.50 11.24 16.67
C GLU A 36 -6.33 10.20 17.77
N ARG A 37 -7.29 9.28 17.91
CA ARG A 37 -7.20 8.19 18.90
C ARG A 37 -5.99 7.30 18.64
N ILE A 38 -5.73 6.94 17.39
CA ILE A 38 -4.56 6.13 17.01
C ILE A 38 -3.27 6.88 17.34
N ARG A 39 -3.16 8.17 16.99
CA ARG A 39 -1.98 9.00 17.29
C ARG A 39 -1.75 9.14 18.79
N SER A 40 -2.81 9.36 19.56
CA SER A 40 -2.74 9.44 21.03
C SER A 40 -2.26 8.12 21.64
N ALA A 41 -2.86 6.99 21.23
CA ALA A 41 -2.45 5.67 21.68
C ALA A 41 -0.99 5.36 21.33
N ALA A 42 -0.57 5.65 20.09
CA ALA A 42 0.81 5.47 19.66
C ALA A 42 1.78 6.29 20.52
N THR A 43 1.43 7.54 20.85
CA THR A 43 2.25 8.41 21.70
C THR A 43 2.38 7.83 23.11
N THR A 44 1.29 7.33 23.71
CA THR A 44 1.31 6.68 25.02
C THR A 44 2.21 5.45 25.05
N VAL A 45 2.07 4.57 24.05
CA VAL A 45 2.92 3.37 23.92
C VAL A 45 4.38 3.75 23.77
N GLN A 46 4.68 4.71 22.88
CA GLN A 46 6.05 5.18 22.65
C GLN A 46 6.67 5.83 23.89
N ALA A 47 5.91 6.68 24.60
CA ALA A 47 6.38 7.33 25.82
C ALA A 47 6.67 6.29 26.92
N SER A 48 5.79 5.31 27.10
CA SER A 48 5.99 4.21 28.04
C SER A 48 7.25 3.40 27.70
N TRP A 49 7.45 3.04 26.43
CA TRP A 49 8.62 2.32 25.96
C TRP A 49 9.93 3.10 26.13
N ARG A 50 9.94 4.38 25.75
CA ARG A 50 11.09 5.27 25.95
C ARG A 50 11.44 5.37 27.44
N GLY A 51 10.43 5.52 28.30
CA GLY A 51 10.60 5.52 29.75
C GLY A 51 11.16 4.21 30.29
N TYR A 52 10.65 3.06 29.84
CA TYR A 52 11.17 1.74 30.20
C TYR A 52 12.65 1.59 29.81
N ARG A 53 13.01 1.93 28.56
CA ARG A 53 14.39 1.88 28.09
C ARG A 53 15.33 2.76 28.91
N CYS A 54 14.92 3.99 29.21
CA CYS A 54 15.68 4.91 30.05
C CYS A 54 15.93 4.30 31.45
N ARG A 55 14.87 3.83 32.12
CA ARG A 55 14.99 3.20 33.44
C ARG A 55 15.88 1.95 33.42
N LYS A 56 15.80 1.13 32.37
CA LYS A 56 16.67 -0.04 32.20
C LYS A 56 18.15 0.36 32.08
N SER A 57 18.44 1.39 31.28
CA SER A 57 19.81 1.93 31.13
C SER A 57 20.34 2.52 32.44
N VAL A 58 19.56 3.35 33.13
CA VAL A 58 19.96 3.94 34.42
C VAL A 58 20.20 2.87 35.49
N ARG A 59 19.37 1.82 35.53
CA ARG A 59 19.61 0.68 36.43
C ARG A 59 20.94 -0.01 36.12
N ALA A 60 21.24 -0.25 34.84
CA ALA A 60 22.52 -0.85 34.43
C ALA A 60 23.73 0.03 34.81
N MET A 61 23.66 1.34 34.55
CA MET A 61 24.71 2.28 34.95
C MET A 61 24.89 2.32 36.48
N ARG A 62 23.81 2.33 37.25
CA ARG A 62 23.87 2.29 38.72
C ARG A 62 24.51 1.00 39.24
N THR A 63 24.23 -0.14 38.62
CA THR A 63 24.89 -1.41 38.98
C THR A 63 26.38 -1.39 38.66
N GLN A 64 26.77 -0.83 37.51
CA GLN A 64 28.17 -0.69 37.12
C GLN A 64 28.92 0.28 38.04
N ALA A 65 28.32 1.44 38.37
CA ALA A 65 28.91 2.41 39.29
C ALA A 65 29.09 1.82 40.70
N ARG A 66 28.14 1.04 41.21
CA ARG A 66 28.27 0.31 42.49
C ARG A 66 29.38 -0.74 42.44
N ALA A 67 29.48 -1.51 41.35
CA ALA A 67 30.55 -2.47 41.16
C ALA A 67 31.94 -1.79 41.10
N ALA A 68 32.06 -0.69 40.37
CA ALA A 68 33.29 0.10 40.30
C ALA A 68 33.67 0.70 41.66
N ALA A 69 32.71 1.25 42.40
CA ALA A 69 32.93 1.77 43.76
C ALA A 69 33.39 0.66 44.73
N SER A 70 32.84 -0.56 44.61
CA SER A 70 33.27 -1.72 45.40
C SER A 70 34.67 -2.23 45.02
N HIS A 71 35.12 -1.98 43.77
CA HIS A 71 36.47 -2.30 43.32
C HIS A 71 37.49 -1.29 43.88
N LEU A 72 37.12 -0.03 44.04
CA LEU A 72 37.98 0.99 44.65
C LEU A 72 38.21 0.74 46.16
N THR A 73 37.24 0.17 46.87
CA THR A 73 37.37 -0.18 48.31
C THR A 73 38.16 -1.47 48.57
N ARG A 74 38.35 -2.34 47.57
CA ARG A 74 39.19 -3.55 47.70
C ARG A 74 40.69 -3.31 47.50
N HIS A 75 41.11 -2.10 47.11
CA HIS A 75 42.50 -1.84 46.79
C HIS A 75 43.44 -1.70 48.00
N VAL A 76 42.95 -1.93 49.24
CA VAL A 76 43.76 -1.94 50.47
C VAL A 76 44.15 -3.35 50.91
N THR A 77 43.52 -4.42 50.40
CA THR A 77 43.94 -5.79 50.75
C THR A 77 43.73 -6.75 49.60
N SER A 78 44.73 -7.60 49.37
CA SER A 78 44.78 -8.72 48.41
C SER A 78 45.24 -8.39 46.97
N GLN A 79 46.56 -8.32 46.81
CA GLN A 79 47.21 -8.92 45.65
C GLN A 79 46.97 -10.44 45.72
N SER A 80 46.21 -11.00 44.79
CA SER A 80 46.55 -12.28 44.15
C SER A 80 45.50 -12.72 43.13
N ARG A 81 46.02 -13.30 42.06
CA ARG A 81 45.40 -14.27 41.16
C ARG A 81 44.51 -13.73 40.04
N ALA A 82 45.21 -13.44 38.93
CA ALA A 82 44.70 -13.58 37.59
C ALA A 82 44.01 -14.95 37.40
N GLN A 83 42.79 -14.91 36.86
CA GLN A 83 42.19 -15.80 35.87
C GLN A 83 40.67 -15.66 35.97
N ASN A 84 40.04 -15.01 34.99
CA ASN A 84 38.73 -15.45 34.52
C ASN A 84 38.41 -14.91 33.13
N LYS A 85 38.15 -15.87 32.24
CA LYS A 85 37.68 -15.69 30.87
C LYS A 85 36.44 -14.81 30.84
N THR A 86 36.55 -13.68 30.16
CA THR A 86 35.46 -12.77 29.79
C THR A 86 34.45 -13.50 28.91
N ARG A 87 33.31 -13.88 29.49
CA ARG A 87 32.08 -14.14 28.73
C ARG A 87 31.49 -12.79 28.34
N GLN A 88 31.63 -12.44 27.06
CA GLN A 88 31.00 -11.28 26.44
C GLN A 88 29.47 -11.40 26.52
N PRO A 89 28.74 -10.43 27.10
CA PRO A 89 27.29 -10.37 26.96
C PRO A 89 26.95 -9.85 25.55
N TYR A 90 26.23 -10.68 24.81
CA TYR A 90 25.63 -10.35 23.53
C TYR A 90 24.85 -9.02 23.60
N ASN A 91 25.17 -8.11 22.70
CA ASN A 91 24.54 -6.81 22.59
C ASN A 91 23.19 -6.94 21.85
N THR A 92 22.07 -6.73 22.54
CA THR A 92 20.70 -6.81 21.95
C THR A 92 20.14 -5.46 21.50
N SER A 93 20.99 -4.45 21.27
CA SER A 93 20.54 -3.05 21.11
C SER A 93 19.85 -2.70 19.78
N SER A 94 19.66 -3.64 18.84
CA SER A 94 19.17 -3.34 17.48
C SER A 94 17.75 -3.83 17.14
N LEU A 95 16.96 -4.30 18.09
CA LEU A 95 15.56 -4.69 17.79
C LEU A 95 14.63 -3.47 17.80
N THR A 96 14.53 -2.81 16.64
CA THR A 96 13.39 -1.98 16.25
C THR A 96 12.20 -2.89 15.92
N PRO A 97 10.99 -2.66 16.48
CA PRO A 97 9.79 -3.35 16.04
C PRO A 97 9.22 -2.61 14.83
N THR A 98 9.87 -2.79 13.68
CA THR A 98 9.24 -2.56 12.38
C THR A 98 8.82 -3.92 11.89
N THR A 99 7.51 -4.14 11.83
CA THR A 99 6.87 -5.32 11.23
C THR A 99 7.65 -5.85 10.03
N PRO A 100 8.27 -7.04 10.08
CA PRO A 100 8.94 -7.55 8.91
C PRO A 100 7.93 -8.35 8.10
N ARG A 101 7.51 -7.75 6.99
CA ARG A 101 7.48 -8.49 5.73
C ARG A 101 8.76 -9.34 5.66
N PRO A 102 8.73 -10.63 5.28
CA PRO A 102 9.93 -11.47 5.30
C PRO A 102 11.07 -10.78 4.55
N GLN A 103 12.05 -10.27 5.30
CA GLN A 103 13.26 -9.68 4.73
C GLN A 103 14.17 -10.85 4.40
N LEU A 104 14.53 -10.98 3.12
CA LEU A 104 15.67 -11.81 2.74
C LEU A 104 16.89 -11.32 3.54
N PRO A 105 17.69 -12.24 4.11
CA PRO A 105 18.83 -11.85 4.92
C PRO A 105 19.78 -10.94 4.12
N PRO A 106 20.41 -9.95 4.78
CA PRO A 106 21.35 -9.06 4.13
C PRO A 106 22.46 -9.86 3.44
N LYS A 107 22.83 -9.47 2.21
CA LYS A 107 23.84 -10.15 1.40
C LYS A 107 25.14 -10.28 2.20
N GLY A 108 25.52 -11.51 2.55
CA GLY A 108 26.81 -11.83 3.19
C GLY A 108 26.70 -12.44 4.58
N GLU A 109 25.52 -12.44 5.21
CA GLU A 109 25.33 -13.15 6.47
C GLU A 109 25.19 -14.66 6.20
N LYS A 110 26.13 -15.45 6.72
CA LYS A 110 26.06 -16.91 6.64
C LYS A 110 24.87 -17.32 7.50
N ILE A 111 23.74 -17.62 6.84
CA ILE A 111 22.59 -18.24 7.49
C ILE A 111 23.13 -19.47 8.22
N GLU A 112 23.08 -19.45 9.54
CA GLU A 112 23.44 -20.60 10.37
C GLU A 112 22.50 -21.72 9.91
N ARG A 113 23.06 -22.71 9.21
CA ARG A 113 22.25 -23.80 8.67
C ARG A 113 21.68 -24.53 9.87
N VAL A 114 20.36 -24.40 10.06
CA VAL A 114 19.63 -25.19 11.05
C VAL A 114 19.95 -26.66 10.76
N GLU A 115 20.32 -27.39 11.81
CA GLU A 115 20.68 -28.79 11.71
C GLU A 115 19.51 -29.57 11.07
N PRO A 116 19.76 -30.45 10.06
CA PRO A 116 18.69 -31.08 9.29
C PRO A 116 17.67 -31.86 10.13
N ALA A 117 18.07 -32.50 11.23
CA ALA A 117 17.15 -33.20 12.12
C ALA A 117 16.26 -32.24 12.91
N VAL A 118 16.78 -31.10 13.37
CA VAL A 118 15.96 -30.04 13.99
C VAL A 118 14.94 -29.49 12.98
N LEU A 119 15.35 -29.24 11.74
CA LEU A 119 14.44 -28.80 10.68
C LEU A 119 13.36 -29.84 10.41
N ALA A 120 13.72 -31.12 10.28
CA ALA A 120 12.77 -32.21 10.07
C ALA A 120 11.80 -32.37 11.24
N TYR A 121 12.27 -32.26 12.48
CA TYR A 121 11.45 -32.30 13.69
C TYR A 121 10.42 -31.16 13.73
N VAL A 122 10.85 -29.93 13.44
CA VAL A 122 9.95 -28.76 13.37
C VAL A 122 8.97 -28.92 12.22
N CYS A 123 9.42 -29.32 11.03
CA CYS A 123 8.56 -29.61 9.89
C CYS A 123 7.47 -30.63 10.24
N ASN A 124 7.83 -31.75 10.87
CA ASN A 124 6.89 -32.79 11.29
C ASN A 124 5.90 -32.29 12.35
N MET A 125 6.38 -31.55 13.36
CA MET A 125 5.55 -30.95 14.40
C MET A 125 4.48 -30.00 13.83
N TRP A 126 4.78 -29.30 12.73
CA TRP A 126 3.86 -28.35 12.08
C TRP A 126 3.12 -28.94 10.87
N GLY A 127 3.30 -30.24 10.58
CA GLY A 127 2.73 -30.89 9.40
C GLY A 127 3.20 -30.28 8.07
N LEU A 128 4.37 -29.64 8.07
CA LEU A 128 4.99 -29.03 6.91
C LEU A 128 5.95 -30.03 6.29
N ASP A 129 5.67 -30.45 5.06
CA ASP A 129 6.62 -31.23 4.27
C ASP A 129 7.52 -30.27 3.47
N PRO A 130 8.84 -30.21 3.76
CA PRO A 130 9.76 -29.32 3.04
C PRO A 130 9.95 -29.69 1.56
N ALA A 131 9.61 -30.92 1.15
CA ALA A 131 9.67 -31.34 -0.25
C ALA A 131 8.39 -30.98 -1.04
N LYS A 132 7.28 -30.70 -0.34
CA LYS A 132 6.00 -30.37 -0.97
C LYS A 132 5.98 -28.91 -1.39
N LYS A 133 6.01 -28.68 -2.70
CA LYS A 133 5.83 -27.33 -3.26
C LYS A 133 4.47 -26.77 -2.82
N PRO A 134 4.39 -25.51 -2.40
CA PRO A 134 3.11 -24.88 -2.10
C PRO A 134 2.22 -24.90 -3.35
N SER A 135 0.92 -25.11 -3.17
CA SER A 135 -0.03 -25.07 -4.28
C SER A 135 0.02 -23.70 -4.95
N ASP A 136 -0.05 -23.69 -6.28
CA ASP A 136 -0.13 -22.44 -7.03
C ASP A 136 -1.35 -21.62 -6.55
N PRO A 137 -1.19 -20.30 -6.38
CA PRO A 137 -2.30 -19.45 -6.01
C PRO A 137 -3.39 -19.52 -7.09
N PRO A 138 -4.69 -19.47 -6.72
CA PRO A 138 -5.77 -19.42 -7.68
C PRO A 138 -5.56 -18.31 -8.71
N LYS A 139 -5.95 -18.59 -9.97
CA LYS A 139 -5.92 -17.58 -11.03
C LYS A 139 -6.75 -16.37 -10.60
N ARG A 140 -6.19 -15.16 -10.74
CA ARG A 140 -6.85 -13.92 -10.32
C ARG A 140 -8.10 -13.67 -11.18
N THR A 141 -9.19 -13.25 -10.54
CA THR A 141 -10.49 -12.92 -11.17
C THR A 141 -10.55 -11.50 -11.72
N TYR A 142 -9.40 -10.87 -11.96
CA TYR A 142 -9.28 -9.51 -12.49
C TYR A 142 -7.98 -9.35 -13.27
N SER A 143 -7.93 -8.33 -14.12
CA SER A 143 -6.70 -7.85 -14.74
C SER A 143 -6.29 -6.50 -14.15
N VAL A 144 -5.01 -6.14 -14.28
CA VAL A 144 -4.51 -4.85 -13.83
C VAL A 144 -3.95 -4.11 -15.04
N HIS A 145 -4.32 -2.85 -15.19
CA HIS A 145 -3.82 -1.99 -16.24
C HIS A 145 -3.62 -0.57 -15.71
N GLY A 146 -2.43 -0.01 -15.86
CA GLY A 146 -2.11 1.34 -15.36
C GLY A 146 -2.42 1.52 -13.87
N ASN A 147 -2.07 0.53 -13.03
CA ASN A 147 -2.39 0.46 -11.59
C ASN A 147 -3.88 0.39 -11.22
N VAL A 148 -4.77 0.25 -12.20
CA VAL A 148 -6.21 0.07 -11.97
C VAL A 148 -6.57 -1.40 -12.08
N LYS A 149 -7.33 -1.88 -11.08
CA LYS A 149 -7.96 -3.20 -11.10
C LYS A 149 -9.19 -3.17 -12.01
N ILE A 150 -9.24 -4.06 -12.99
CA ILE A 150 -10.35 -4.22 -13.93
C ILE A 150 -10.89 -5.64 -13.78
N SER A 151 -12.10 -5.75 -13.23
CA SER A 151 -12.83 -7.01 -13.09
C SER A 151 -13.32 -7.53 -14.43
N TYR A 152 -13.56 -8.84 -14.54
CA TYR A 152 -14.29 -9.41 -15.67
C TYR A 152 -15.82 -9.37 -15.42
N PRO A 153 -16.65 -9.36 -16.47
CA PRO A 153 -16.30 -9.22 -17.88
C PRO A 153 -15.80 -7.79 -18.20
N GLN A 154 -14.84 -7.65 -19.11
CA GLN A 154 -14.24 -6.35 -19.49
C GLN A 154 -14.27 -6.11 -21.00
N SER A 155 -14.50 -4.86 -21.42
CA SER A 155 -14.43 -4.47 -22.83
C SER A 155 -12.97 -4.21 -23.27
N ARG A 156 -12.56 -4.81 -24.39
CA ARG A 156 -11.27 -4.58 -25.03
C ARG A 156 -11.42 -4.36 -26.51
N CYS A 157 -10.48 -3.64 -27.10
CA CYS A 157 -10.38 -3.46 -28.55
C CYS A 157 -9.30 -4.39 -29.12
N MET A 158 -9.61 -5.08 -30.21
CA MET A 158 -8.68 -5.91 -30.96
C MET A 158 -7.66 -5.05 -31.71
N LYS A 159 -6.36 -5.32 -31.50
CA LYS A 159 -5.27 -4.59 -32.18
C LYS A 159 -4.96 -5.14 -33.56
N THR A 160 -5.19 -6.43 -33.77
CA THR A 160 -4.97 -7.14 -35.02
C THR A 160 -6.08 -8.15 -35.21
N ASP A 161 -6.25 -8.63 -36.43
CA ASP A 161 -7.12 -9.74 -36.73
C ASP A 161 -6.67 -11.00 -35.98
N PHE A 162 -7.61 -11.83 -35.55
CA PHE A 162 -7.35 -13.11 -34.90
C PHE A 162 -8.55 -14.07 -35.04
N PRO A 163 -8.34 -15.35 -35.40
CA PRO A 163 -7.08 -15.95 -35.82
C PRO A 163 -6.66 -15.49 -37.24
N GLU A 164 -5.35 -15.53 -37.52
CA GLU A 164 -4.75 -15.01 -38.76
C GLU A 164 -5.00 -15.89 -39.99
N ALA A 165 -5.38 -17.16 -39.79
CA ALA A 165 -5.37 -18.19 -40.83
C ALA A 165 -6.68 -18.98 -40.98
N SER A 166 -7.85 -18.37 -40.83
CA SER A 166 -9.10 -19.12 -41.03
C SER A 166 -10.18 -18.28 -41.68
N GLY A 167 -10.75 -18.80 -42.78
CA GLY A 167 -12.00 -18.31 -43.38
C GLY A 167 -13.25 -18.63 -42.54
N GLY A 168 -13.11 -18.59 -41.21
CA GLY A 168 -14.18 -18.84 -40.24
C GLY A 168 -14.34 -17.68 -39.25
N ASP A 169 -14.95 -17.96 -38.10
CA ASP A 169 -15.18 -17.00 -37.02
C ASP A 169 -13.89 -16.31 -36.59
N CYS A 170 -13.77 -15.01 -36.92
CA CYS A 170 -12.59 -14.21 -36.63
C CYS A 170 -12.95 -12.85 -36.06
N PHE A 171 -12.11 -12.36 -35.16
CA PHE A 171 -12.15 -10.98 -34.69
C PHE A 171 -11.25 -10.13 -35.57
N LYS A 172 -11.77 -8.99 -36.02
CA LYS A 172 -11.06 -8.02 -36.86
C LYS A 172 -10.39 -6.95 -36.01
N LYS A 173 -9.31 -6.37 -36.52
CA LYS A 173 -8.69 -5.18 -35.94
C LYS A 173 -9.72 -4.08 -35.76
N GLY A 174 -9.76 -3.47 -34.58
CA GLY A 174 -10.72 -2.44 -34.21
C GLY A 174 -11.98 -2.98 -33.54
N ASP A 175 -12.23 -4.29 -33.59
CA ASP A 175 -13.40 -4.89 -32.94
C ASP A 175 -13.38 -4.69 -31.43
N ILE A 176 -14.53 -4.28 -30.90
CA ILE A 176 -14.77 -4.25 -29.47
C ILE A 176 -15.28 -5.63 -29.06
N VAL A 177 -14.58 -6.26 -28.12
CA VAL A 177 -14.82 -7.62 -27.67
C VAL A 177 -14.97 -7.68 -26.15
N THR A 178 -15.82 -8.58 -25.67
CA THR A 178 -16.04 -8.79 -24.23
C THR A 178 -15.13 -9.91 -23.74
N VAL A 179 -14.21 -9.58 -22.85
CA VAL A 179 -13.32 -10.56 -22.22
C VAL A 179 -14.00 -11.10 -20.97
N LEU A 180 -14.27 -12.41 -20.93
CA LEU A 180 -14.95 -13.10 -19.84
C LEU A 180 -14.01 -13.49 -18.70
N GLY A 181 -12.73 -13.76 -19.00
CA GLY A 181 -11.80 -14.25 -17.99
C GLY A 181 -10.44 -14.69 -18.53
N PRO A 182 -9.55 -15.15 -17.63
CA PRO A 182 -8.31 -15.80 -18.03
C PRO A 182 -8.59 -17.14 -18.70
N SER A 183 -7.87 -17.44 -19.79
CA SER A 183 -7.92 -18.74 -20.43
C SER A 183 -7.23 -19.82 -19.61
N GLY A 184 -7.56 -21.09 -19.88
CA GLY A 184 -6.72 -22.24 -19.50
C GLY A 184 -5.29 -22.07 -20.03
N THR A 185 -5.17 -21.65 -21.29
CA THR A 185 -3.91 -21.38 -21.99
C THR A 185 -3.21 -20.14 -21.43
N ARG A 186 -1.94 -20.30 -21.08
CA ARG A 186 -1.11 -19.19 -20.58
C ARG A 186 -1.10 -18.03 -21.58
N GLY A 187 -1.30 -16.82 -21.07
CA GLY A 187 -1.26 -15.59 -21.85
C GLY A 187 -2.44 -15.35 -22.79
N HIS A 188 -3.51 -16.14 -22.67
CA HIS A 188 -4.74 -15.93 -23.43
C HIS A 188 -5.88 -15.51 -22.49
N HIS A 189 -6.86 -14.80 -23.04
CA HIS A 189 -8.14 -14.58 -22.38
C HIS A 189 -9.26 -15.27 -23.16
N ILE A 190 -10.35 -15.59 -22.47
CA ILE A 190 -11.60 -16.04 -23.09
C ILE A 190 -12.34 -14.78 -23.53
N VAL A 191 -12.62 -14.68 -24.82
CA VAL A 191 -13.16 -13.49 -25.45
C VAL A 191 -14.41 -13.86 -26.23
N GLN A 192 -15.47 -13.10 -26.04
CA GLN A 192 -16.76 -13.26 -26.69
C GLN A 192 -17.09 -12.02 -27.54
N LYS A 193 -17.59 -12.25 -28.76
CA LYS A 193 -18.25 -11.25 -29.60
C LYS A 193 -19.43 -11.91 -30.31
N GLY A 194 -20.66 -11.56 -29.92
CA GLY A 194 -21.84 -12.28 -30.36
C GLY A 194 -21.81 -13.74 -29.87
N ASP A 195 -21.97 -14.67 -30.80
CA ASP A 195 -21.95 -16.12 -30.52
C ASP A 195 -20.55 -16.74 -30.61
N ILE A 196 -19.55 -15.95 -31.02
CA ILE A 196 -18.18 -16.40 -31.20
C ILE A 196 -17.42 -16.27 -29.89
N ILE A 197 -16.88 -17.39 -29.38
CA ILE A 197 -15.99 -17.43 -28.22
C ILE A 197 -14.63 -17.98 -28.65
N LEU A 198 -13.58 -17.18 -28.48
CA LEU A 198 -12.22 -17.55 -28.82
C LEU A 198 -11.24 -17.27 -27.67
N HIS A 199 -10.18 -18.05 -27.64
CA HIS A 199 -9.05 -17.84 -26.74
C HIS A 199 -8.02 -16.93 -27.42
N VAL A 200 -8.00 -15.66 -27.03
CA VAL A 200 -7.20 -14.63 -27.72
C VAL A 200 -6.00 -14.24 -26.86
N PRO A 201 -4.77 -14.16 -27.42
CA PRO A 201 -3.61 -13.65 -26.70
C PRO A 201 -3.85 -12.23 -26.18
N TYR A 202 -3.55 -11.96 -24.91
CA TYR A 202 -3.77 -10.62 -24.33
C TYR A 202 -2.97 -9.52 -25.04
N THR A 203 -1.87 -9.87 -25.70
CA THR A 203 -0.99 -8.97 -26.45
C THR A 203 -1.68 -8.37 -27.67
N ARG A 204 -2.62 -9.11 -28.27
CA ARG A 204 -3.41 -8.70 -29.45
C ARG A 204 -4.61 -7.84 -29.10
N MET A 205 -4.82 -7.51 -27.83
CA MET A 205 -5.92 -6.67 -27.35
C MET A 205 -5.42 -5.46 -26.56
N ALA A 206 -6.18 -4.37 -26.60
CA ALA A 206 -5.99 -3.17 -25.77
C ALA A 206 -7.22 -2.94 -24.90
N ILE A 207 -7.03 -2.41 -23.69
CA ILE A 207 -8.15 -1.94 -22.89
C ILE A 207 -8.67 -0.66 -23.51
N GLN A 208 -9.99 -0.61 -23.74
CA GLN A 208 -10.64 0.60 -24.19
C GLN A 208 -10.68 1.56 -23.00
N ARG A 209 -9.83 2.59 -23.02
CA ARG A 209 -10.00 3.72 -22.11
C ARG A 209 -11.30 4.40 -22.52
N ALA A 210 -12.18 4.68 -21.57
CA ALA A 210 -13.18 5.71 -21.79
C ALA A 210 -12.42 6.96 -22.29
N LYS A 211 -12.95 7.66 -23.30
CA LYS A 211 -12.39 8.89 -23.87
C LYS A 211 -12.38 10.03 -22.83
N THR A 212 -11.61 9.90 -21.76
CA THR A 212 -11.47 10.94 -20.74
C THR A 212 -10.57 12.07 -21.24
N GLU A 213 -9.63 11.76 -22.14
CA GLU A 213 -8.67 12.72 -22.69
C GLU A 213 -9.35 13.78 -23.60
N GLU A 214 -10.42 13.43 -24.31
CA GLU A 214 -11.19 14.36 -25.15
C GLU A 214 -12.00 15.34 -24.27
N MET A 215 -12.58 14.84 -23.18
CA MET A 215 -13.27 15.64 -22.16
C MET A 215 -12.33 16.57 -21.39
N GLU A 216 -11.12 16.12 -21.06
CA GLU A 216 -10.12 16.92 -20.34
C GLU A 216 -9.59 18.07 -21.21
N MET A 217 -9.34 17.81 -22.50
CA MET A 217 -8.94 18.84 -23.47
C MET A 217 -10.05 19.86 -23.73
N ASP A 218 -11.32 19.44 -23.80
CA ASP A 218 -12.46 20.36 -23.90
C ASP A 218 -12.63 21.21 -22.64
N TRP A 219 -12.39 20.65 -21.46
CA TRP A 219 -12.45 21.39 -20.21
C TRP A 219 -11.33 22.44 -20.08
N ILE A 220 -10.13 22.12 -20.57
CA ILE A 220 -9.01 23.07 -20.67
C ILE A 220 -9.32 24.19 -21.68
N ARG A 221 -9.90 23.86 -22.84
CA ARG A 221 -10.34 24.84 -23.85
C ARG A 221 -11.42 25.77 -23.29
N LEU A 222 -12.42 25.23 -22.60
CA LEU A 222 -13.50 25.99 -21.94
C LEU A 222 -12.97 26.94 -20.86
N LYS A 223 -11.99 26.50 -20.05
CA LYS A 223 -11.32 27.38 -19.08
C LYS A 223 -10.59 28.54 -19.75
N LYS A 224 -9.88 28.27 -20.84
CA LYS A 224 -9.13 29.29 -21.59
C LYS A 224 -10.07 30.33 -22.21
N ILE A 225 -11.21 29.90 -22.76
CA ILE A 225 -12.24 30.79 -23.29
C ILE A 225 -12.85 31.67 -22.19
N LYS A 226 -13.24 31.09 -21.04
CA LYS A 226 -13.76 31.86 -19.90
C LYS A 226 -12.77 32.91 -19.39
N GLN A 227 -11.47 32.57 -19.35
CA GLN A 227 -10.44 33.51 -18.93
C GLN A 227 -10.25 34.67 -19.93
N GLN A 228 -10.38 34.40 -21.24
CA GLN A 228 -10.33 35.45 -22.26
C GLN A 228 -11.54 36.38 -22.23
N LEU A 229 -12.73 35.83 -21.98
CA LEU A 229 -13.95 36.62 -21.82
C LEU A 229 -13.89 37.51 -20.57
N SER A 230 -13.38 36.97 -19.45
CA SER A 230 -13.14 37.75 -18.23
C SER A 230 -12.18 38.91 -18.48
N LYS A 231 -11.05 38.68 -19.15
CA LYS A 231 -10.08 39.74 -19.50
C LYS A 231 -10.65 40.81 -20.44
N ARG A 232 -11.53 40.42 -21.38
CA ARG A 232 -12.21 41.38 -22.26
C ARG A 232 -13.23 42.23 -21.49
N SER A 233 -13.94 41.65 -20.52
CA SER A 233 -14.88 42.37 -19.66
C SER A 233 -14.16 43.46 -18.86
N THR A 234 -13.04 43.13 -18.21
CA THR A 234 -12.26 44.10 -17.41
C THR A 234 -11.63 45.19 -18.26
N LYS A 235 -11.25 44.88 -19.51
CA LYS A 235 -10.71 45.86 -20.45
C LYS A 235 -11.76 46.87 -20.92
N MET A 236 -13.03 46.45 -21.05
CA MET A 236 -14.11 47.36 -21.45
C MET A 236 -14.52 48.33 -20.33
N GLU A 237 -14.48 47.89 -19.07
CA GLU A 237 -14.73 48.76 -17.90
C GLU A 237 -13.67 49.87 -17.80
N LEU A 238 -12.38 49.54 -17.96
CA LEU A 238 -11.28 50.51 -17.94
C LEU A 238 -11.34 51.54 -19.08
N THR A 239 -11.90 51.18 -20.24
CA THR A 239 -12.09 52.12 -21.36
C THR A 239 -13.37 52.96 -21.23
N GLY A 240 -14.35 52.51 -20.45
CA GLY A 240 -15.59 53.24 -20.20
C GLY A 240 -15.45 54.37 -19.19
N GLU A 241 -14.56 54.24 -18.20
CA GLU A 241 -14.29 55.30 -17.21
C GLU A 241 -13.56 56.51 -17.79
N MET A 242 -12.86 56.36 -18.92
CA MET A 242 -12.13 57.46 -19.56
C MET A 242 -12.99 58.41 -20.39
N VAL A 243 -14.25 58.08 -20.68
CA VAL A 243 -15.12 58.89 -21.57
C VAL A 243 -16.07 59.81 -20.79
N ASN A 244 -16.13 59.71 -19.45
CA ASN A 244 -17.02 60.51 -18.60
C ASN A 244 -16.29 61.53 -17.71
N ALA A 245 -15.02 61.84 -18.00
CA ALA A 245 -14.24 62.85 -17.28
C ALA A 245 -13.84 64.00 -18.22
N THR A 246 -14.82 64.80 -18.65
CA THR A 246 -14.62 66.15 -19.21
C THR A 246 -15.91 66.94 -18.97
#